data_AF-A0A353NIY6-F1
#
_entry.id   AF-A0A353NIY6-F1
#
_cell.length_a   1.000
_cell.length_b   1.000
_cell.length_c   1.000
_cell.angle_alpha   90.00
_cell.angle_beta   90.00
_cell.angle_gamma   90.00
#
_symmetry.space_group_name_H-M   'P 1'
#
loop_
_entity.id
_entity.type
_entity.pdbx_description
1 polymer ?
#
loop_
_entity_poly.entity_id
_entity_poly.type
_entity_poly.pdbx_seq_one_letter_code
_entity_poly.pdbx_strand_id
1 'polypeptide(L)'
;FDPAVAESEAATGFRNRALANFLRSFGNLDNPPETVLDAYFHHCSLAMSCADVARAGVYLANGGRLLQDREPVISSSEAKYINSLMLTCGTYDAVGDFAYRVGLPGKSGVGGGILAVMPGCFSVCVWSPGLNESGNSLAGTKALELFTTLSGLSIF
;
A
#
# COMPACT_ATOMS: atom_id res chain seq x y z
N PHE A 1 12.02 -10.28 -4.22
CA PHE A 1 11.42 -9.51 -5.32
C PHE A 1 11.49 -10.35 -6.59
N ASP A 2 10.72 -10.00 -7.62
CA ASP A 2 10.71 -10.63 -8.94
C ASP A 2 11.70 -9.89 -9.86
N PRO A 3 12.83 -10.53 -10.26
CA PRO A 3 13.84 -9.88 -11.09
C PRO A 3 13.33 -9.42 -12.46
N ALA A 4 12.40 -10.15 -13.07
CA ALA A 4 11.88 -9.81 -14.39
C ALA A 4 10.98 -8.57 -14.33
N VAL A 5 10.18 -8.45 -13.28
CA VAL A 5 9.39 -7.23 -13.03
C VAL A 5 10.30 -6.05 -12.72
N ALA A 6 11.31 -6.23 -11.87
CA ALA A 6 12.28 -5.17 -11.54
C ALA A 6 13.00 -4.63 -12.78
N GLU A 7 13.50 -5.53 -13.64
CA GLU A 7 14.18 -5.15 -14.88
C GLU A 7 13.24 -4.44 -15.85
N SER A 8 12.00 -4.92 -15.99
CA SER A 8 10.97 -4.29 -16.84
C SER A 8 10.61 -2.87 -16.36
N GLU A 9 10.41 -2.69 -15.05
CA GLU A 9 10.14 -1.37 -14.46
C GLU A 9 11.35 -0.44 -14.60
N ALA A 10 12.56 -0.96 -14.38
CA ALA A 10 13.78 -0.19 -14.55
C ALA A 10 13.97 0.25 -16.01
N ALA A 11 13.71 -0.61 -16.99
CA ALA A 11 13.83 -0.29 -18.40
C ALA A 11 12.85 0.79 -18.87
N THR A 12 11.66 0.88 -18.24
CA THR A 12 10.57 1.78 -18.66
C THR A 12 10.28 2.93 -17.69
N GLY A 13 11.01 3.01 -16.57
CA GLY A 13 10.82 3.95 -15.47
C GLY A 13 11.20 5.42 -15.75
N PHE A 14 11.02 5.92 -16.97
CA PHE A 14 11.39 7.29 -17.37
C PHE A 14 10.73 8.37 -16.51
N ARG A 15 9.45 8.18 -16.16
CA ARG A 15 8.73 9.12 -15.26
C ARG A 15 9.36 9.16 -13.87
N ASN A 16 9.71 8.00 -13.33
CA ASN A 16 10.36 7.91 -12.02
C ASN A 16 11.76 8.54 -12.04
N ARG A 17 12.53 8.37 -13.13
CA ARG A 17 13.81 9.07 -13.35
C ARG A 17 13.66 10.59 -13.39
N ALA A 18 12.65 11.10 -14.10
CA ALA A 18 12.37 12.53 -14.13
C ALA A 18 12.01 13.06 -12.73
N LEU A 19 11.13 12.36 -12.01
CA LEU A 19 10.74 12.72 -10.65
C LEU A 19 11.92 12.67 -9.66
N ALA A 20 12.77 11.65 -9.73
CA ALA A 20 13.92 11.55 -8.83
C ALA A 20 14.92 12.69 -9.07
N ASN A 21 15.21 13.05 -10.32
CA ASN A 21 16.07 14.20 -10.62
C ASN A 21 15.41 15.53 -10.21
N PHE A 22 14.09 15.65 -10.37
CA PHE A 22 13.33 16.80 -9.89
C PHE A 22 13.42 16.93 -8.36
N LEU A 23 13.22 15.85 -7.60
CA LEU A 23 13.38 15.88 -6.14
C LEU A 23 14.80 16.24 -5.72
N ARG A 24 15.81 15.71 -6.42
CA ARG A 24 17.22 16.03 -6.17
C ARG A 24 17.55 17.50 -6.40
N SER A 25 16.95 18.16 -7.40
CA SER A 25 17.22 19.58 -7.64
C SER A 25 16.75 20.50 -6.50
N PHE A 26 15.78 20.04 -5.69
CA PHE A 26 15.33 20.70 -4.46
C PHE A 26 16.07 20.24 -3.20
N GLY A 27 17.07 19.35 -3.31
CA GLY A 27 17.78 18.80 -2.16
C GLY A 27 16.94 17.82 -1.33
N ASN A 28 15.86 17.24 -1.90
CA ASN A 28 15.01 16.26 -1.21
C ASN A 28 15.50 14.81 -1.36
N LEU A 29 16.64 14.58 -2.01
CA LEU A 29 17.28 13.28 -2.13
C LEU A 29 18.77 13.39 -1.78
N ASP A 30 19.17 12.73 -0.70
CA ASP A 30 20.57 12.67 -0.26
C ASP A 30 21.42 11.70 -1.08
N ASN A 31 20.77 10.67 -1.65
CA ASN A 31 21.43 9.62 -2.43
C ASN A 31 21.33 9.89 -3.95
N PRO A 32 22.24 9.32 -4.76
CA PRO A 32 22.13 9.40 -6.23
C PRO A 32 20.77 8.88 -6.72
N PRO A 33 20.10 9.57 -7.68
CA PRO A 33 18.77 9.18 -8.16
C PRO A 33 18.70 7.74 -8.65
N GLU A 34 19.70 7.26 -9.41
CA GLU A 34 19.71 5.87 -9.90
C GLU A 34 19.81 4.85 -8.76
N THR A 35 20.53 5.13 -7.67
CA THR A 35 20.58 4.24 -6.50
C THR A 35 19.23 4.18 -5.77
N VAL A 36 18.55 5.33 -5.65
CA VAL A 36 17.21 5.38 -5.05
C VAL A 36 16.20 4.63 -5.91
N LEU A 37 16.30 4.80 -7.23
CA LEU A 37 15.40 4.14 -8.18
C LEU A 37 15.62 2.64 -8.26
N ASP A 38 16.86 2.16 -8.20
CA ASP A 38 17.18 0.74 -8.10
C ASP A 38 16.48 0.10 -6.89
N ALA A 39 16.60 0.71 -5.71
CA ALA A 39 15.87 0.27 -4.52
C ALA A 39 14.34 0.35 -4.68
N TYR A 40 13.84 1.41 -5.32
CA TYR A 40 12.41 1.59 -5.59
C TYR A 40 11.84 0.46 -6.47
N PHE A 41 12.51 0.12 -7.58
CA PHE A 41 12.07 -0.96 -8.47
C PHE A 41 12.16 -2.33 -7.79
N HIS A 42 13.16 -2.57 -6.94
CA HIS A 42 13.23 -3.78 -6.12
C HIS A 42 12.07 -3.88 -5.11
N HIS A 43 11.67 -2.76 -4.49
CA HIS A 43 10.51 -2.74 -3.59
C HIS A 43 9.19 -2.96 -4.34
N CYS A 44 9.00 -2.31 -5.50
CA CYS A 44 7.78 -2.45 -6.31
C CYS A 44 7.61 -3.86 -6.91
N SER A 45 8.70 -4.59 -7.09
CA SER A 45 8.70 -5.96 -7.60
C SER A 45 8.65 -7.04 -6.51
N LEU A 46 8.41 -6.71 -5.24
CA LEU A 46 8.15 -7.72 -4.20
C LEU A 46 6.87 -8.53 -4.52
N ALA A 47 7.04 -9.81 -4.83
CA ALA A 47 5.94 -10.75 -5.06
C ALA A 47 5.55 -11.45 -3.75
N MET A 48 4.27 -11.38 -3.40
CA MET A 48 3.71 -11.92 -2.17
C MET A 48 2.28 -12.42 -2.42
N SER A 49 1.84 -13.45 -1.68
CA SER A 49 0.43 -13.85 -1.71
C SER A 49 -0.45 -12.88 -0.91
N CYS A 50 -1.77 -12.90 -1.12
CA CYS A 50 -2.70 -12.13 -0.27
C CYS A 50 -2.51 -12.43 1.22
N ALA A 51 -2.24 -13.70 1.57
CA ALA A 51 -2.00 -14.10 2.94
C ALA A 51 -0.73 -13.46 3.52
N ASP A 52 0.33 -13.35 2.72
CA ASP A 52 1.58 -12.73 3.15
C ASP A 52 1.42 -11.22 3.33
N VAL A 53 0.75 -10.54 2.39
CA VAL A 53 0.48 -9.09 2.49
C VAL A 53 -0.44 -8.78 3.68
N ALA A 54 -1.49 -9.57 3.88
CA ALA A 54 -2.39 -9.42 5.02
C ALA A 54 -1.62 -9.57 6.35
N ARG A 55 -0.75 -10.58 6.47
CA ARG A 55 0.12 -10.77 7.63
C ARG A 55 1.10 -9.61 7.82
N ALA A 56 1.72 -9.13 6.74
CA ALA A 56 2.64 -7.99 6.79
C ALA A 56 1.97 -6.71 7.29
N GLY A 57 0.66 -6.52 7.04
CA GLY A 57 -0.09 -5.38 7.55
C GLY A 57 -0.59 -5.50 8.99
N VAL A 58 -0.44 -6.65 9.66
CA VAL A 58 -1.02 -6.88 11.01
C VAL A 58 -0.51 -5.88 12.05
N TYR A 59 0.75 -5.46 11.97
CA TYR A 59 1.29 -4.49 12.93
C TYR A 59 0.57 -3.13 12.84
N LEU A 60 0.05 -2.75 11.67
CA LEU A 60 -0.74 -1.53 11.49
C LEU A 60 -2.11 -1.62 12.16
N ALA A 61 -2.71 -2.82 12.19
CA ALA A 61 -3.94 -3.07 12.94
C ALA A 61 -3.66 -3.09 14.45
N ASN A 62 -2.50 -3.57 14.87
CA ASN A 62 -2.15 -3.81 16.27
C ASN A 62 -1.19 -2.75 16.85
N GLY A 63 -1.41 -1.49 16.49
CA GLY A 63 -0.73 -0.34 17.12
C GLY A 63 0.80 -0.36 17.03
N GLY A 64 1.35 -0.91 15.95
CA GLY A 64 2.78 -1.00 15.70
C GLY A 64 3.43 -2.34 16.06
N ARG A 65 2.66 -3.35 16.52
CA ARG A 65 3.22 -4.60 17.06
C ARG A 65 2.73 -5.84 16.31
N LEU A 66 3.59 -6.84 16.15
CA LEU A 66 3.15 -8.16 15.70
C LEU A 66 2.39 -8.88 16.84
N LEU A 67 1.62 -9.92 16.50
CA LEU A 67 0.77 -10.63 17.48
C LEU A 67 1.57 -11.45 18.50
N GLN A 68 2.77 -11.89 18.14
CA GLN A 68 3.58 -12.82 18.93
C GLN A 68 4.82 -12.15 19.54
N ASP A 69 5.19 -10.96 19.06
CA ASP A 69 6.46 -10.34 19.43
C ASP A 69 6.33 -9.37 20.61
N ARG A 70 7.36 -9.37 21.44
CA ARG A 70 7.45 -8.47 22.60
C ARG A 70 7.82 -7.05 22.18
N GLU A 71 8.68 -6.91 21.18
CA GLU A 71 9.14 -5.61 20.72
C GLU A 71 8.25 -5.05 19.58
N PRO A 72 7.92 -3.75 19.62
CA PRO A 72 7.18 -3.11 18.54
C PRO A 72 8.02 -3.05 17.26
N VAL A 73 7.35 -3.23 16.11
CA VAL A 73 7.94 -2.96 14.78
C VAL A 73 8.11 -1.46 14.60
N ILE A 74 7.09 -0.69 15.03
CA ILE A 74 7.07 0.77 15.10
C ILE A 74 6.25 1.22 16.31
N SER A 75 6.35 2.48 16.70
CA SER A 75 5.50 3.04 17.76
C SER A 75 4.03 3.08 17.34
N SER A 76 3.14 3.14 18.34
CA SER A 76 1.70 3.30 18.10
C SER A 76 1.35 4.62 17.40
N SER A 77 2.13 5.67 17.63
CA SER A 77 1.98 6.97 16.95
C SER A 77 2.33 6.85 15.47
N GLU A 78 3.41 6.15 15.12
CA GLU A 78 3.78 5.90 13.73
C GLU A 78 2.76 5.00 13.02
N ALA A 79 2.23 3.97 13.70
CA ALA A 79 1.18 3.13 13.14
C ALA A 79 -0.09 3.95 12.83
N LYS A 80 -0.48 4.85 13.75
CA LYS A 80 -1.58 5.79 13.53
C LYS A 80 -1.29 6.70 12.34
N TYR A 81 -0.09 7.25 12.25
CA TYR A 81 0.33 8.10 11.13
C TYR A 81 0.25 7.38 9.78
N ILE A 82 0.76 6.15 9.68
CA ILE A 82 0.68 5.35 8.46
C ILE A 82 -0.77 5.03 8.09
N ASN A 83 -1.60 4.63 9.06
CA ASN A 83 -3.02 4.39 8.80
C ASN A 83 -3.74 5.66 8.32
N SER A 84 -3.39 6.84 8.84
CA SER A 84 -3.92 8.10 8.33
C SER A 84 -3.51 8.35 6.89
N LEU A 85 -2.24 8.14 6.51
CA LEU A 85 -1.79 8.27 5.12
C LEU A 85 -2.50 7.28 4.19
N MET A 86 -2.64 6.02 4.62
CA MET A 86 -3.39 5.02 3.86
C MET A 86 -4.84 5.48 3.62
N LEU A 87 -5.48 6.05 4.62
CA LEU A 87 -6.84 6.57 4.49
C LEU A 87 -6.93 7.80 3.55
N THR A 88 -5.94 8.70 3.55
CA THR A 88 -6.04 9.99 2.86
C THR A 88 -5.40 10.04 1.48
N CYS A 89 -4.48 9.12 1.16
CA CYS A 89 -3.82 9.08 -0.15
C CYS A 89 -3.46 7.67 -0.64
N GLY A 90 -3.95 6.61 0.01
CA GLY A 90 -3.47 5.26 -0.26
C GLY A 90 -4.03 4.59 -1.54
N THR A 91 -5.14 5.09 -2.07
CA THR A 91 -5.85 4.51 -3.24
C THR A 91 -5.93 5.45 -4.44
N TYR A 92 -4.86 6.22 -4.67
CA TYR A 92 -4.73 7.18 -5.78
C TYR A 92 -5.89 8.21 -5.77
N ASP A 93 -6.39 8.56 -6.96
CA ASP A 93 -7.45 9.55 -7.14
C ASP A 93 -8.82 9.07 -6.64
N ALA A 94 -8.95 7.79 -6.26
CA ALA A 94 -10.21 7.21 -5.76
C ALA A 94 -10.32 7.23 -4.23
N VAL A 95 -9.48 8.00 -3.53
CA VAL A 95 -9.42 7.93 -2.06
C VAL A 95 -10.73 8.30 -1.36
N GLY A 96 -11.46 9.31 -1.86
CA GLY A 96 -12.76 9.68 -1.32
C GLY A 96 -13.81 8.59 -1.52
N ASP A 97 -13.88 8.00 -2.71
CA ASP A 97 -14.82 6.90 -3.02
C ASP A 97 -14.50 5.64 -2.20
N PHE A 98 -13.21 5.31 -2.08
CA PHE A 98 -12.76 4.17 -1.28
C PHE A 98 -13.08 4.37 0.21
N ALA A 99 -12.80 5.55 0.76
CA ALA A 99 -13.13 5.87 2.14
C ALA A 99 -14.64 5.81 2.40
N TYR A 100 -15.47 6.30 1.46
CA TYR A 100 -16.93 6.26 1.57
C TYR A 100 -17.50 4.83 1.47
N ARG A 101 -17.04 4.03 0.50
CA ARG A 101 -17.62 2.71 0.21
C ARG A 101 -17.03 1.58 1.04
N VAL A 102 -15.73 1.66 1.35
CA VAL A 102 -15.01 0.63 2.11
C VAL A 102 -14.84 1.04 3.57
N GLY A 103 -14.58 2.32 3.87
CA GLY A 103 -14.48 2.78 5.25
C GLY A 103 -13.28 2.21 6.03
N LEU A 104 -12.17 1.88 5.35
CA LEU A 104 -10.94 1.41 5.97
C LEU A 104 -9.71 2.15 5.41
N PRO A 105 -8.67 2.40 6.22
CA PRO A 105 -7.33 2.70 5.73
C PRO A 105 -6.88 1.66 4.69
N GLY A 106 -6.59 2.11 3.46
CA GLY A 106 -6.24 1.22 2.35
C GLY A 106 -4.99 1.65 1.60
N LYS A 107 -4.23 0.70 1.05
CA LYS A 107 -3.16 0.97 0.08
C LYS A 107 -3.32 0.04 -1.12
N SER A 108 -3.42 0.62 -2.31
CA SER A 108 -3.48 -0.13 -3.57
C SER A 108 -2.14 -0.18 -4.30
N GLY A 109 -1.97 -1.16 -5.17
CA GLY A 109 -0.90 -1.23 -6.16
C GLY A 109 -1.44 -1.56 -7.54
N VAL A 110 -0.77 -1.06 -8.59
CA VAL A 110 -1.15 -1.31 -10.00
C VAL A 110 -0.98 -2.79 -10.40
N GLY A 111 -0.31 -3.60 -9.59
CA GLY A 111 -0.34 -5.06 -9.69
C GLY A 111 -1.68 -5.70 -9.30
N GLY A 112 -2.68 -4.91 -8.87
CA GLY A 112 -4.03 -5.37 -8.54
C GLY A 112 -4.25 -5.74 -7.07
N GLY A 113 -3.25 -5.56 -6.21
CA GLY A 113 -3.34 -5.79 -4.77
C GLY A 113 -3.90 -4.58 -4.03
N ILE A 114 -4.71 -4.81 -3.00
CA ILE A 114 -5.16 -3.80 -2.04
C ILE A 114 -5.01 -4.36 -0.64
N LEU A 115 -4.19 -3.72 0.18
CA LEU A 115 -4.12 -3.91 1.63
C LEU A 115 -5.11 -2.95 2.29
N ALA A 116 -5.99 -3.44 3.17
CA ALA A 116 -6.84 -2.63 4.01
C ALA A 116 -6.72 -3.04 5.48
N VAL A 117 -6.83 -2.07 6.39
CA VAL A 117 -6.58 -2.28 7.82
C VAL A 117 -7.76 -1.76 8.62
N MET A 118 -8.28 -2.57 9.54
CA MET A 118 -9.20 -2.14 10.59
C MET A 118 -8.41 -2.04 11.90
N PRO A 119 -8.05 -0.82 12.35
CA PRO A 119 -7.29 -0.65 13.59
C PRO A 119 -7.98 -1.33 14.78
N GLY A 120 -7.21 -2.10 15.54
CA GLY A 120 -7.69 -2.88 16.69
C GLY A 120 -8.36 -4.22 16.33
N CYS A 121 -8.55 -4.54 15.05
CA CYS A 121 -9.26 -5.76 14.63
C CYS A 121 -8.43 -6.65 13.70
N PHE A 122 -8.15 -6.19 12.48
CA PHE A 122 -7.54 -7.04 11.45
C PHE A 122 -6.81 -6.24 10.37
N SER A 123 -6.00 -6.97 9.60
CA SER A 123 -5.45 -6.56 8.31
C SER A 123 -5.97 -7.55 7.26
N VAL A 124 -6.42 -7.04 6.11
CA VAL A 124 -6.99 -7.83 5.03
C VAL A 124 -6.36 -7.43 3.70
N CYS A 125 -6.11 -8.40 2.83
CA CYS A 125 -5.61 -8.15 1.49
C CYS A 125 -6.53 -8.81 0.45
N VAL A 126 -6.82 -8.08 -0.61
CA VAL A 126 -7.49 -8.59 -1.81
C VAL A 126 -6.56 -8.43 -3.00
N TRP A 127 -6.70 -9.31 -3.99
CA TRP A 127 -5.96 -9.18 -5.24
C TRP A 127 -6.84 -9.58 -6.41
N SER A 128 -6.88 -8.72 -7.43
CA SER A 128 -7.40 -9.04 -8.75
C SER A 128 -6.78 -8.09 -9.78
N PRO A 129 -6.22 -8.59 -10.88
CA PRO A 129 -5.44 -7.79 -11.82
C PRO A 129 -6.28 -6.80 -12.65
N GLY A 130 -7.60 -6.99 -12.72
CA GLY A 130 -8.50 -6.07 -13.43
C GLY A 130 -8.62 -4.73 -12.70
N LEU A 131 -8.00 -3.68 -13.25
CA LEU A 131 -8.01 -2.33 -12.67
C LEU A 131 -9.19 -1.49 -13.19
N ASN A 132 -9.66 -0.56 -12.37
CA ASN A 132 -10.54 0.53 -12.80
C ASN A 132 -9.74 1.71 -13.39
N GLU A 133 -10.44 2.76 -13.82
CA GLU A 133 -9.82 3.94 -14.45
C GLU A 133 -8.83 4.68 -13.52
N SER A 134 -8.99 4.56 -12.20
CA SER A 134 -8.09 5.15 -11.20
C SER A 134 -6.91 4.26 -10.83
N GLY A 135 -6.72 3.11 -11.51
CA GLY A 135 -5.59 2.20 -11.27
C GLY A 135 -5.75 1.29 -10.06
N ASN A 136 -6.94 1.19 -9.47
CA ASN A 136 -7.24 0.30 -8.35
C ASN A 136 -7.92 -0.98 -8.83
N SER A 137 -7.72 -2.10 -8.13
CA SER A 137 -8.40 -3.36 -8.44
C SER A 137 -9.93 -3.19 -8.36
N LEU A 138 -10.63 -3.38 -9.49
CA LEU A 138 -12.07 -3.20 -9.58
C LEU A 138 -12.80 -4.24 -8.73
N ALA A 139 -12.50 -5.53 -8.96
CA ALA A 139 -13.09 -6.63 -8.22
C ALA A 139 -12.62 -6.64 -6.75
N GLY A 140 -11.35 -6.30 -6.48
CA GLY A 140 -10.83 -6.21 -5.13
C GLY A 140 -11.53 -5.14 -4.29
N THR A 141 -11.71 -3.93 -4.86
CA THR A 141 -12.44 -2.85 -4.18
C THR A 141 -13.87 -3.25 -3.88
N LYS A 142 -14.57 -3.90 -4.83
CA LYS A 142 -15.93 -4.39 -4.61
C LYS A 142 -16.01 -5.46 -3.51
N ALA A 143 -15.02 -6.35 -3.45
CA ALA A 143 -14.95 -7.35 -2.39
C ALA A 143 -14.79 -6.72 -1.00
N LEU A 144 -13.95 -5.68 -0.87
CA LEU A 144 -13.77 -4.96 0.39
C LEU A 144 -15.02 -4.17 0.82
N GLU A 145 -15.70 -3.53 -0.12
CA GLU A 145 -16.99 -2.87 0.13
C GLU A 145 -18.05 -3.87 0.64
N LEU A 146 -18.18 -5.03 -0.02
CA LEU A 146 -19.11 -6.06 0.41
C LEU A 146 -18.75 -6.63 1.79
N PHE A 147 -17.45 -6.84 2.04
CA PHE A 147 -16.97 -7.36 3.31
C PHE A 147 -17.28 -6.41 4.49
N THR A 148 -17.03 -5.12 4.34
CA THR A 148 -17.32 -4.11 5.36
C THR A 148 -18.82 -3.89 5.55
N THR A 149 -19.60 -3.93 4.46
CA THR A 149 -21.08 -3.93 4.50
C THR A 149 -21.64 -5.12 5.28
N LEU A 150 -21.13 -6.34 5.02
CA LEU A 150 -21.62 -7.56 5.67
C LEU A 150 -21.19 -7.67 7.13
N SER A 151 -19.99 -7.19 7.47
CA SER A 151 -19.45 -7.25 8.83
C SER A 151 -19.89 -6.07 9.71
N GLY A 152 -20.33 -4.96 9.12
CA GLY A 152 -20.59 -3.71 9.83
C GLY A 152 -19.31 -3.02 10.35
N LEU A 153 -18.14 -3.41 9.85
CA LEU A 153 -16.85 -2.89 10.30
C LEU A 153 -16.34 -1.80 9.35
N SER A 154 -16.40 -0.57 9.83
CA SER A 154 -15.93 0.66 9.19
C SER A 154 -15.32 1.55 10.29
N ILE A 155 -14.36 2.41 9.93
CA ILE A 155 -13.84 3.43 10.85
C ILE A 155 -14.74 4.67 10.94
N PHE A 156 -15.74 4.77 10.07
CA PHE A 156 -16.80 5.78 10.05
C PHE A 156 -18.15 5.19 10.48
#